data_AF-A0A9D5GL84-F1
#
_entry.id   AF-A0A9D5GL84-F1
#
_cell.length_a   1.000
_cell.length_b   1.000
_cell.length_c   1.000
_cell.angle_alpha   90.00
_cell.angle_beta   90.00
_cell.angle_gamma   90.00
#
_symmetry.space_group_name_H-M   'P 1'
#
loop_
_entity.id
_entity.type
_entity.pdbx_description
1 polymer ?
#
loop_
_entity_poly.entity_id
_entity_poly.type
_entity_poly.pdbx_seq_one_letter_code
_entity_poly.pdbx_strand_id
1 'polypeptide(L)' 'MASSELPEVLGMSTRIAVMRTGRVVATLARDEATQESIMRLATGAQAA' A
#
# COMPACT_ATOMS: atom_id res chain seq x y z
N MET A 1 -13.52 8.69 0.06
CA MET A 1 -13.90 7.33 0.52
C MET A 1 -12.71 6.77 1.29
N ALA A 2 -12.93 6.20 2.47
CA ALA A 2 -11.92 5.52 3.24
C ALA A 2 -12.46 4.13 3.59
N SER A 3 -11.65 3.09 3.40
CA SER A 3 -11.96 1.72 3.80
C SER A 3 -10.81 1.17 4.63
N SER A 4 -11.16 0.29 5.57
CA SER A 4 -10.22 -0.40 6.46
C SER A 4 -9.79 -1.76 5.89
N GLU A 5 -10.44 -2.23 4.82
CA GLU A 5 -10.20 -3.50 4.15
C GLU A 5 -9.25 -3.27 2.97
N LEU A 6 -8.03 -3.81 3.04
CA LEU A 6 -7.06 -3.71 1.92
C LEU A 6 -7.64 -4.21 0.58
N PRO A 7 -8.37 -5.34 0.51
CA PRO A 7 -8.93 -5.82 -0.75
C PRO A 7 -9.90 -4.82 -1.40
N GLU A 8 -10.68 -4.10 -0.60
CA GLU A 8 -11.65 -3.12 -1.10
C GLU A 8 -10.93 -1.90 -1.72
N VAL A 9 -9.95 -1.33 -1.02
CA VAL A 9 -9.18 -0.18 -1.55
C VAL A 9 -8.38 -0.56 -2.79
N LEU A 10 -7.85 -1.78 -2.88
CA LEU A 10 -7.20 -2.29 -4.08
C LEU A 10 -8.17 -2.42 -5.24
N GLY A 11 -9.41 -2.86 -4.98
CA GLY A 11 -10.47 -2.96 -5.97
C GLY A 11 -10.86 -1.60 -6.56
N MET A 12 -10.89 -0.55 -5.73
CA MET A 12 -11.37 0.78 -6.11
C MET A 12 -10.27 1.74 -6.61
N SER A 13 -8.99 1.48 -6.30
CA SER A 13 -7.90 2.43 -6.58
C SER A 13 -7.13 2.09 -7.86
N THR A 14 -6.69 3.13 -8.58
CA THR A 14 -5.79 3.03 -9.73
C THR A 14 -4.33 3.24 -9.36
N ARG A 15 -4.08 4.00 -8.28
CA ARG A 15 -2.76 4.32 -7.76
C ARG A 15 -2.84 4.40 -6.24
N ILE A 16 -1.85 3.81 -5.57
CA ILE A 16 -1.86 3.63 -4.12
C ILE A 16 -0.57 4.20 -3.55
N ALA A 17 -0.69 5.21 -2.69
CA ALA A 17 0.42 5.77 -1.94
C ALA A 17 0.50 5.08 -0.56
N VAL A 18 1.64 4.48 -0.24
CA VAL A 18 1.88 3.88 1.07
C VAL A 18 2.60 4.90 1.93
N MET A 19 2.07 5.14 3.13
CA MET A 19 2.65 6.06 4.10
C MET A 19 3.17 5.30 5.32
N ARG A 20 4.29 5.76 5.86
CA ARG A 20 4.87 5.30 7.12
C ARG A 20 5.44 6.52 7.85
N THR A 21 5.17 6.64 9.15
CA THR A 21 5.67 7.74 10.00
C THR A 21 5.45 9.15 9.41
N GLY A 22 4.28 9.37 8.81
CA GLY A 22 3.90 10.66 8.23
C GLY A 22 4.57 10.99 6.89
N ARG A 23 5.31 10.04 6.28
CA ARG A 23 5.93 10.19 4.96
C ARG A 23 5.39 9.17 3.98
N VAL A 24 5.25 9.57 2.72
CA VAL A 24 5.01 8.62 1.62
C VAL A 24 6.30 7.85 1.38
N VAL A 25 6.26 6.53 1.54
CA VAL A 25 7.42 5.66 1.34
C VAL A 25 7.44 5.02 -0.04
N ALA A 26 6.27 4.92 -0.69
CA ALA A 26 6.15 4.42 -2.05
C ALA A 26 4.82 4.84 -2.66
N THR A 27 4.78 4.86 -3.99
CA THR A 27 3.54 4.97 -4.77
C THR A 27 3.54 3.83 -5.77
N LEU A 28 2.51 2.99 -5.71
CA LEU A 28 2.36 1.78 -6.52
C LEU A 28 1.26 2.01 -7.56
N ALA A 29 1.49 1.51 -8.77
CA ALA A 29 0.39 1.29 -9.71
C ALA A 29 -0.46 0.09 -9.26
N ARG A 30 -1.68 -0.03 -9.79
CA ARG A 30 -2.65 -1.06 -9.38
C ARG A 30 -2.11 -2.48 -9.49
N ASP A 31 -1.33 -2.76 -10.53
CA ASP A 31 -0.68 -4.04 -10.82
C ASP A 31 0.44 -4.38 -9.83
N GLU A 32 1.12 -3.36 -9.28
CA GLU A 32 2.19 -3.52 -8.29
C GLU A 32 1.66 -3.58 -6.85
N ALA A 33 0.46 -3.05 -6.62
CA ALA A 33 -0.14 -2.87 -5.30
C ALA A 33 -0.77 -4.15 -4.74
N THR A 34 0.08 -5.15 -4.49
CA THR A 34 -0.33 -6.36 -3.79
C THR A 34 -0.42 -6.13 -2.27
N GLN A 35 -1.27 -6.89 -1.59
CA GLN A 35 -1.36 -6.85 -0.12
C GLN A 35 0.02 -7.07 0.53
N GLU A 36 0.80 -8.02 0.02
CA GLU A 36 2.16 -8.29 0.51
C GLU A 36 3.07 -7.06 0.35
N SER A 37 3.11 -6.45 -0.83
CA SER A 37 3.97 -5.29 -1.10
C SER A 37 3.56 -4.09 -0.25
N ILE A 38 2.26 -3.83 -0.09
CA ILE A 38 1.75 -2.77 0.77
C ILE A 38 2.13 -3.00 2.22
N MET A 39 1.90 -4.22 2.74
CA MET A 39 2.22 -4.55 4.14
C MET A 39 3.72 -4.43 4.40
N ARG A 40 4.56 -4.89 3.46
CA ARG A 40 6.02 -4.74 3.52
C ARG A 40 6.44 -3.27 3.60
N LEU A 41 5.88 -2.43 2.75
CA LEU A 41 6.17 -0.99 2.71
C LEU A 41 5.63 -0.26 3.95
N ALA A 42 4.43 -0.59 4.41
CA ALA A 42 3.79 0.03 5.57
C ALA A 42 4.52 -0.32 6.88
N THR A 43 4.96 -1.57 7.03
CA THR A 43 5.68 -2.03 8.23
C THR A 43 7.17 -1.72 8.19
N GLY A 44 7.74 -1.49 6.99
CA GLY A 44 9.19 -1.32 6.83
C GLY A 44 9.96 -2.63 7.03
N ALA A 45 9.30 -3.78 6.86
CA ALA A 45 9.97 -5.07 6.87
C ALA A 45 10.79 -5.22 5.57
N GLN A 46 12.07 -4.85 5.60
CA GLN A 46 13.01 -5.32 4.58
C GLN A 46 13.28 -6.81 4.81
N ALA A 47 13.26 -7.61 3.72
CA ALA A 47 13.93 -8.90 3.73
C ALA A 47 15.42 -8.64 4.01
N ALA A 48 15.87 -9.07 5.18
CA ALA A 48 17.29 -9.16 5.51
C ALA A 48 17.90 -10.36 4.77
#